data_AF-A0A971JVU3-F1
#
_entry.id   AF-A0A971JVU3-F1
#
_cell.length_a   1.000
_cell.length_b   1.000
_cell.length_c   1.000
_cell.angle_alpha   90.00
_cell.angle_beta   90.00
_cell.angle_gamma   90.00
#
_symmetry.space_group_name_H-M   'P 1'
#
loop_
_entity.id
_entity.type
_entity.pdbx_description
1 polymer ?
#
loop_
_entity_poly.entity_id
_entity_poly.type
_entity_poly.pdbx_seq_one_letter_code
_entity_poly.pdbx_strand_id
1 'polypeptide(L)'
;MSGTVALDELARRVAEHGPVAFLVTTGTDARSHVVSVAVSFDGETFAFAAGTTSTANVEANPAATLLWPGTGGPYALIVDGRARRGDDGLVLDPTRAVLHRLAGASADLPSCVRIEPDA
;
A
#
# COMPACT_ATOMS: atom_id res chain seq x y z
N MET A 1 17.92 4.26 1.25
CA MET A 1 17.47 5.19 2.30
C MET A 1 15.95 5.20 2.26
N SER A 2 15.32 4.80 3.36
CA SER A 2 13.87 4.97 3.57
C SER A 2 13.72 6.35 4.19
N GLY A 3 13.14 7.29 3.44
CA GLY A 3 12.63 8.52 4.01
C GLY A 3 11.36 8.21 4.79
N THR A 4 11.05 9.02 5.80
CA THR A 4 9.74 9.04 6.44
C THR A 4 8.67 9.23 5.35
N VAL A 5 7.51 8.61 5.50
CA VAL A 5 6.39 8.83 4.57
C VAL A 5 5.70 10.15 4.95
N ALA A 6 5.42 11.02 3.98
CA ALA A 6 4.58 12.19 4.22
C ALA A 6 3.12 11.77 4.38
N LEU A 7 2.68 11.58 5.63
CA LEU A 7 1.37 11.00 5.94
C LEU A 7 0.18 11.84 5.44
N ASP A 8 0.29 13.18 5.49
CA ASP A 8 -0.76 14.07 4.98
C ASP A 8 -0.93 13.95 3.45
N GLU A 9 0.18 13.92 2.72
CA GLU A 9 0.16 13.71 1.27
C GLU A 9 -0.32 12.28 0.94
N LEU A 10 0.08 11.29 1.72
CA LEU A 10 -0.42 9.92 1.57
C LEU A 10 -1.94 9.86 1.75
N ALA A 11 -2.49 10.50 2.78
CA ALA A 11 -3.93 10.55 3.02
C ALA A 11 -4.66 11.14 1.80
N ARG A 12 -4.13 12.23 1.23
CA ARG A 12 -4.68 12.84 0.03
C ARG A 12 -4.65 11.89 -1.16
N ARG A 13 -3.54 11.17 -1.39
CA ARG A 13 -3.42 10.20 -2.49
C ARG A 13 -4.37 9.01 -2.30
N VAL A 14 -4.53 8.51 -1.09
CA VAL A 14 -5.48 7.43 -0.79
C VAL A 14 -6.90 7.89 -1.10
N ALA A 15 -7.28 9.11 -0.71
CA ALA A 15 -8.59 9.68 -1.04
C ALA A 15 -8.82 9.82 -2.56
N GLU A 16 -7.80 10.20 -3.34
CA GLU A 16 -7.86 10.27 -4.80
C GLU A 16 -8.08 8.90 -5.47
N HIS A 17 -7.44 7.84 -4.94
CA HIS A 17 -7.53 6.49 -5.52
C HIS A 17 -8.75 5.70 -5.00
N GLY A 18 -9.34 6.12 -3.88
CA GLY A 18 -10.51 5.51 -3.28
C GLY A 18 -10.20 4.39 -2.28
N PRO A 19 -11.24 3.78 -1.69
CA PRO A 19 -11.10 2.91 -0.52
C PRO A 19 -10.71 1.47 -0.84
N VAL A 20 -10.52 1.10 -2.11
CA VAL A 20 -10.25 -0.28 -2.51
C VAL A 20 -8.82 -0.42 -3.03
N ALA A 21 -8.05 -1.28 -2.39
CA ALA A 21 -6.68 -1.62 -2.77
C ALA A 21 -6.52 -3.13 -2.97
N PHE A 22 -5.44 -3.54 -3.61
CA PHE A 22 -4.96 -4.91 -3.55
C PHE A 22 -3.93 -5.06 -2.43
N LEU A 23 -4.18 -5.96 -1.49
CA LEU A 23 -3.20 -6.40 -0.51
C LEU A 23 -2.34 -7.50 -1.11
N VAL A 24 -1.02 -7.31 -1.05
CA VAL A 24 -0.02 -8.29 -1.42
C VAL A 24 0.71 -8.73 -0.15
N THR A 25 0.67 -10.04 0.13
CA THR A 25 1.43 -10.69 1.21
C THR A 25 2.24 -11.84 0.64
N THR A 26 3.22 -12.34 1.37
CA THR A 26 4.05 -13.47 0.94
C THR A 26 4.04 -14.56 1.99
N GLY A 27 3.71 -15.78 1.57
CA GLY A 27 3.73 -16.96 2.43
C GLY A 27 5.16 -17.46 2.71
N THR A 28 5.28 -18.42 3.62
CA THR A 28 6.57 -19.06 3.95
C THR A 28 7.17 -19.87 2.80
N ASP A 29 6.37 -20.21 1.79
CA ASP A 29 6.78 -20.83 0.54
C ASP A 29 7.27 -19.83 -0.52
N ALA A 30 7.45 -18.56 -0.12
CA ALA A 30 7.84 -17.43 -0.97
C ALA A 30 6.85 -17.10 -2.10
N ARG A 31 5.61 -17.59 -2.04
CA ARG A 31 4.57 -17.24 -3.01
C ARG A 31 3.81 -15.99 -2.58
N SER A 32 3.57 -15.10 -3.53
CA SER A 32 2.69 -13.95 -3.32
C SER A 32 1.24 -14.38 -3.28
N HIS A 33 0.50 -13.82 -2.32
CA HIS A 33 -0.94 -13.90 -2.23
C HIS A 33 -1.51 -12.49 -2.39
N VAL A 34 -2.45 -12.34 -3.33
CA VAL A 34 -3.01 -11.04 -3.71
C VAL A 34 -4.53 -11.09 -3.59
N VAL A 35 -5.11 -10.14 -2.85
CA VAL A 35 -6.56 -10.02 -2.65
C VAL A 35 -7.00 -8.56 -2.70
N SER A 36 -8.23 -8.31 -3.12
CA SER A 36 -8.84 -6.98 -3.01
C SER A 36 -9.35 -6.76 -1.58
N VAL A 37 -9.09 -5.58 -1.02
CA VAL A 37 -9.48 -5.18 0.32
C VAL A 37 -10.06 -3.77 0.32
N ALA A 38 -11.08 -3.54 1.15
CA ALA A 38 -11.49 -2.20 1.54
C ALA A 38 -10.57 -1.74 2.68
N VAL A 39 -9.94 -0.58 2.52
CA VAL A 39 -8.98 -0.02 3.48
C VAL A 39 -9.51 1.29 4.05
N SER A 40 -9.32 1.49 5.35
CA SER A 40 -9.38 2.81 5.97
C SER A 40 -7.97 3.28 6.28
N PHE A 41 -7.71 4.58 6.12
CA PHE A 41 -6.48 5.23 6.56
C PHE A 41 -6.86 6.30 7.56
N ASP A 42 -6.32 6.23 8.78
CA ASP A 42 -6.62 7.18 9.86
C ASP A 42 -5.67 8.39 9.90
N GLY A 43 -4.75 8.46 8.93
CA GLY A 43 -3.68 9.47 8.89
C GLY A 43 -2.34 8.94 9.37
N GLU A 44 -2.28 7.74 9.95
CA GLU A 44 -1.03 7.12 10.42
C GLU A 44 -0.90 5.68 9.92
N THR A 45 -1.95 4.89 10.07
CA THR A 45 -1.98 3.47 9.73
C THR A 45 -3.17 3.11 8.85
N PHE A 46 -3.03 2.01 8.11
CA PHE A 46 -4.14 1.43 7.36
C PHE A 46 -4.78 0.31 8.17
N ALA A 47 -6.11 0.25 8.19
CA ALA A 47 -6.86 -0.88 8.73
C ALA A 47 -7.73 -1.52 7.65
N PHE A 48 -7.80 -2.85 7.65
CA PHE A 48 -8.61 -3.62 6.70
C PHE A 48 -8.94 -5.01 7.22
N ALA A 49 -10.12 -5.50 6.84
CA ALA A 49 -10.49 -6.89 7.04
C ALA A 49 -9.57 -7.80 6.20
N ALA A 50 -9.16 -8.93 6.78
CA ALA A 50 -8.28 -9.88 6.11
C ALA A 50 -8.76 -11.32 6.31
N GLY A 51 -8.67 -12.12 5.26
CA GLY A 51 -8.95 -13.55 5.32
C GLY A 51 -7.81 -14.34 5.98
N THR A 52 -8.11 -15.59 6.36
CA THR A 52 -7.19 -16.49 7.07
C THR A 52 -5.79 -16.56 6.44
N THR A 53 -5.69 -16.63 5.12
CA THR A 53 -4.40 -16.72 4.40
C THR A 53 -3.58 -15.45 4.52
N SER A 54 -4.19 -14.27 4.31
CA SER A 54 -3.48 -12.99 4.46
C SER A 54 -3.00 -12.80 5.91
N THR A 55 -3.83 -13.15 6.89
CA THR A 55 -3.46 -13.09 8.31
C THR A 55 -2.30 -14.02 8.64
N ALA A 56 -2.37 -15.29 8.22
CA ALA A 56 -1.28 -16.26 8.46
C ALA A 56 0.03 -15.83 7.78
N ASN A 57 -0.04 -15.27 6.58
CA ASN A 57 1.14 -14.73 5.89
C ASN A 57 1.76 -13.58 6.69
N VAL A 58 0.95 -12.64 7.17
CA VAL A 58 1.43 -11.48 7.95
C VAL A 58 2.03 -11.88 9.30
N GLU A 59 1.45 -12.88 9.97
CA GLU A 59 2.00 -13.42 11.22
C GLU A 59 3.37 -14.08 11.01
N ALA A 60 3.60 -14.72 9.85
CA ALA A 60 4.89 -15.32 9.51
C ALA A 60 5.89 -14.30 8.93
N ASN A 61 5.40 -13.33 8.17
CA ASN A 61 6.19 -12.28 7.52
C ASN A 61 5.40 -10.96 7.50
N PRO A 62 5.76 -9.95 8.31
CA PRO A 62 4.99 -8.71 8.42
C PRO A 62 5.11 -7.81 7.18
N ALA A 63 5.99 -8.09 6.23
CA ALA A 63 6.10 -7.27 5.02
C ALA A 63 4.85 -7.44 4.12
N ALA A 64 4.19 -6.32 3.83
CA ALA A 64 3.01 -6.29 2.98
C ALA A 64 2.99 -5.02 2.12
N THR A 65 2.28 -5.09 0.98
CA THR A 65 2.08 -3.95 0.09
C THR A 65 0.59 -3.76 -0.16
N LEU A 66 0.11 -2.51 -0.09
CA LEU A 66 -1.17 -2.08 -0.63
C LEU A 66 -0.94 -1.42 -2.00
N LEU A 67 -1.70 -1.86 -3.01
CA LEU A 67 -1.63 -1.37 -4.38
C LEU A 67 -3.00 -0.87 -4.83
N TRP A 68 -3.08 0.40 -5.19
CA TRP A 68 -4.21 0.92 -5.95
C TRP A 68 -3.82 0.95 -7.43
N PRO A 69 -4.53 0.23 -8.30
CA PRO A 69 -4.28 0.32 -9.73
C PRO A 69 -4.64 1.74 -10.21
N GLY A 70 -3.92 2.26 -11.20
CA GLY A 70 -4.26 3.58 -11.74
C GLY A 70 -5.61 3.54 -12.47
N THR A 71 -6.60 4.25 -11.93
CA THR A 71 -7.97 4.34 -12.46
C THR A 71 -8.16 5.67 -13.19
N GLY A 72 -7.69 5.74 -14.43
CA GLY A 72 -7.84 6.93 -15.30
C GLY A 72 -6.75 7.99 -15.16
N GLY A 73 -5.79 7.80 -14.25
CA GLY A 73 -4.57 8.60 -14.14
C GLY A 73 -3.32 7.88 -14.67
N PRO A 74 -2.17 8.57 -14.79
CA PRO A 74 -0.92 7.98 -15.28
C PRO A 74 -0.15 7.19 -14.22
N TYR A 75 -0.64 7.10 -12.98
CA TYR A 75 0.05 6.49 -11.86
C TYR A 75 -0.81 5.45 -11.14
N ALA A 76 -0.16 4.43 -10.60
CA ALA A 76 -0.67 3.58 -9.52
C ALA A 76 -0.07 4.04 -8.18
N LEU A 77 -0.82 3.92 -7.09
CA LEU A 77 -0.29 4.14 -5.74
C LEU A 77 0.17 2.81 -5.15
N ILE A 78 1.41 2.76 -4.69
CA ILE A 78 2.01 1.60 -4.01
C ILE A 78 2.44 2.05 -2.62
N VAL A 79 1.96 1.36 -1.59
CA VAL A 79 2.32 1.57 -0.20
C VAL A 79 2.90 0.28 0.37
N ASP A 80 4.19 0.29 0.65
CA ASP A 80 4.88 -0.81 1.33
C ASP A 80 4.85 -0.54 2.83
N GLY A 81 4.61 -1.56 3.64
CA GLY A 81 4.51 -1.41 5.08
C GLY A 81 4.76 -2.68 5.85
N ARG A 82 4.65 -2.54 7.17
CA ARG A 82 4.61 -3.66 8.10
C ARG A 82 3.19 -3.86 8.59
N ALA A 83 2.63 -5.02 8.29
CA ALA A 83 1.32 -5.41 8.77
C ALA A 83 1.44 -6.19 10.09
N ARG A 84 0.41 -6.06 10.92
CA ARG A 84 0.21 -6.82 12.15
C ARG A 84 -1.27 -7.12 12.33
N ARG A 85 -1.59 -8.05 13.21
CA ARG A 85 -2.98 -8.33 13.60
C ARG A 85 -3.54 -7.16 14.41
N GLY A 86 -4.70 -6.67 14.00
CA GLY A 86 -5.53 -5.76 14.78
C GLY A 86 -6.75 -6.47 15.34
N ASP A 87 -7.67 -5.72 15.93
CA ASP A 87 -8.87 -6.27 16.57
C ASP A 87 -9.82 -6.93 15.55
N ASP A 88 -10.07 -6.25 14.42
CA ASP A 88 -11.02 -6.69 13.39
C ASP A 88 -10.37 -7.05 12.03
N GLY A 89 -9.06 -7.33 12.02
CA GLY A 89 -8.34 -7.65 10.79
C GLY A 89 -6.84 -7.42 10.90
N LEU A 90 -6.29 -6.73 9.90
CA LEU A 90 -4.89 -6.33 9.87
C LEU A 90 -4.77 -4.81 9.92
N VAL A 91 -3.69 -4.36 10.55
CA VAL A 91 -3.25 -2.97 10.55
C VAL A 91 -1.88 -2.91 9.88
N LEU A 92 -1.66 -1.94 8.99
CA LEU A 92 -0.41 -1.74 8.28
C LEU A 92 0.18 -0.36 8.58
N ASP A 93 1.41 -0.36 9.09
CA ASP A 93 2.23 0.83 9.27
C ASP A 93 2.98 1.11 7.96
N PRO A 94 2.73 2.23 7.27
CA PRO A 94 3.39 2.55 6.01
C PRO A 94 4.87 2.86 6.25
N THR A 95 5.73 2.20 5.49
CA THR A 95 7.20 2.40 5.54
C THR A 95 7.73 3.09 4.28
N ARG A 96 6.96 3.03 3.19
CA ARG A 96 7.26 3.68 1.92
C ARG A 96 5.98 3.83 1.12
N ALA A 97 5.83 4.98 0.46
CA ALA A 97 4.76 5.19 -0.50
C ALA A 97 5.28 5.85 -1.78
N VAL A 98 4.77 5.39 -2.92
CA VAL A 98 5.20 5.86 -4.24
C VAL A 98 4.03 5.88 -5.22
N LEU A 99 3.94 6.95 -6.01
CA LEU A 99 3.18 6.95 -7.25
C LEU A 99 4.06 6.38 -8.35
N HIS A 100 3.73 5.18 -8.82
CA HIS A 100 4.47 4.51 -9.86
C HIS A 100 3.79 4.70 -11.21
N ARG A 101 4.52 5.24 -12.17
CA ARG A 101 4.00 5.55 -13.50
C ARG A 101 3.58 4.26 -14.18
N LEU A 102 2.35 4.22 -14.69
CA LEU A 102 1.86 3.10 -15.47
C LEU A 102 2.69 2.95 -16.76
N ALA A 103 2.94 1.72 -17.18
CA ALA A 103 3.76 1.44 -18.36
C ALA A 103 3.22 2.07 -19.65
N GLY A 104 1.90 2.29 -19.74
CA GLY A 104 1.26 2.96 -20.88
C GLY A 104 1.17 4.49 -20.78
N ALA A 105 1.62 5.10 -19.68
CA ALA A 105 1.63 6.55 -19.54
C ALA A 105 2.84 7.20 -20.24
N SER A 106 2.78 8.51 -20.46
CA SER A 106 3.84 9.25 -21.17
C SER A 106 5.23 9.03 -20.55
N ALA A 107 6.23 8.81 -21.41
CA ALA A 107 7.62 8.65 -21.02
C ALA A 107 8.23 9.90 -20.38
N ASP A 108 7.63 11.07 -20.60
CA ASP A 108 8.09 12.37 -20.07
C ASP A 108 7.73 12.59 -18.59
N LEU A 109 6.79 11.80 -18.07
CA LEU A 109 6.41 11.85 -16.65
C LEU A 109 7.45 11.12 -15.78
N PRO A 110 7.72 11.56 -14.54
CA PRO A 110 8.58 10.81 -13.63
C PRO A 110 8.15 9.34 -13.47
N SER A 111 9.08 8.39 -13.49
CA SER A 111 8.75 6.96 -13.36
C SER A 111 8.24 6.60 -11.96
N CYS A 112 8.80 7.25 -10.93
CA CYS A 112 8.48 7.02 -9.53
C CYS A 112 8.48 8.36 -8.80
N VAL A 113 7.34 8.78 -8.26
CA VAL A 113 7.24 9.95 -7.37
C VAL A 113 7.06 9.44 -5.95
N ARG A 114 8.07 9.64 -5.09
CA ARG A 114 8.01 9.23 -3.68
C ARG A 114 7.11 10.20 -2.90
N ILE A 115 6.38 9.67 -1.93
CA ILE A 115 5.60 10.46 -0.96
C ILE A 115 6.44 10.57 0.31
N GLU A 116 7.30 11.58 0.35
CA GLU A 116 8.24 11.86 1.44
C GLU A 116 8.04 13.32 1.90
N PRO A 117 8.35 13.67 3.15
CA PRO A 117 8.32 15.06 3.61
C PRO A 117 9.20 15.95 2.73
N ASP A 118 8.80 17.21 2.60
CA ASP A 118 9.67 18.22 2.03
C ASP A 118 10.98 18.26 2.83
N ALA A 119 12.11 18.32 2.11
CA ALA A 119 13.45 18.32 2.67
C ALA A 119 13.84 19.65 3.32
#